data_AF-A0A3D3KDU4-F1
#
_entry.id   AF-A0A3D3KDU4-F1
#
_cell.length_a   1.000
_cell.length_b   1.000
_cell.length_c   1.000
_cell.angle_alpha   90.00
_cell.angle_beta   90.00
_cell.angle_gamma   90.00
#
_symmetry.space_group_name_H-M   'P 1'
#
loop_
_entity.id
_entity.type
_entity.pdbx_description
1 polymer ?
#
loop_
_entity_poly.entity_id
_entity_poly.type
_entity_poly.pdbx_seq_one_letter_code
_entity_poly.pdbx_strand_id
1 'polypeptide(L)'
;MKKQKTRFVLAKATLDEVNRQLKINMLVIGMLVVILVLNTAHFIKDYSLFYGILTAIMVFLLFIMIKSRKILNMRKQALAR
;
A
#
# COMPACT_ATOMS: atom_id res chain seq x y z
N MET A 1 -23.14 -13.25 -31.66
CA MET A 1 -22.90 -12.88 -30.24
C MET A 1 -21.61 -12.10 -30.12
N LYS A 2 -21.68 -10.79 -29.82
CA LYS A 2 -20.50 -9.93 -29.64
C LYS A 2 -19.86 -10.23 -28.28
N LYS A 3 -18.64 -10.78 -28.27
CA LYS A 3 -17.86 -11.03 -27.06
C LYS A 3 -17.58 -9.70 -26.36
N GLN A 4 -18.27 -9.42 -25.26
CA GLN A 4 -17.97 -8.29 -24.38
C GLN A 4 -16.54 -8.44 -23.90
N LYS A 5 -15.68 -7.49 -24.27
CA LYS A 5 -14.31 -7.37 -23.75
C LYS A 5 -14.42 -7.31 -22.23
N THR A 6 -13.90 -8.35 -21.58
CA THR A 6 -13.82 -8.49 -20.13
C THR A 6 -13.03 -7.33 -19.56
N ARG A 7 -13.76 -6.28 -19.17
CA ARG A 7 -13.35 -5.22 -18.25
C ARG A 7 -12.54 -5.89 -17.15
N PHE A 8 -11.22 -5.68 -17.13
CA PHE A 8 -10.26 -6.07 -16.08
C PHE A 8 -10.92 -6.82 -14.91
N VAL A 9 -11.27 -8.08 -15.16
CA VAL A 9 -11.69 -8.96 -14.08
C VAL A 9 -10.35 -9.26 -13.44
N LEU A 10 -10.06 -8.63 -12.30
CA LEU A 10 -9.07 -9.17 -11.37
C LEU A 10 -9.43 -10.65 -11.26
N ALA A 11 -8.66 -11.49 -11.94
CA ALA A 11 -8.92 -12.91 -12.08
C ALA A 11 -9.25 -13.41 -10.67
N LYS A 12 -10.50 -13.83 -10.48
CA LYS A 12 -11.16 -14.26 -9.23
C LYS A 12 -10.11 -14.53 -8.14
N ALA A 13 -9.64 -13.48 -7.47
CA ALA A 13 -8.47 -13.60 -6.62
C ALA A 13 -8.89 -14.51 -5.47
N THR A 14 -8.23 -15.65 -5.32
CA THR A 14 -8.55 -16.60 -4.26
C THR A 14 -8.34 -15.90 -2.92
N LEU A 15 -9.15 -16.25 -1.92
CA LEU A 15 -9.08 -15.66 -0.58
C LEU A 15 -7.65 -15.74 0.00
N ASP A 16 -6.93 -16.80 -0.35
CA ASP A 16 -5.55 -17.05 0.05
C ASP A 16 -4.56 -16.06 -0.58
N GLU A 17 -4.73 -15.74 -1.86
CA GLU A 17 -3.88 -14.78 -2.56
C GLU A 17 -4.09 -13.35 -2.05
N VAL A 18 -5.35 -12.99 -1.75
CA VAL A 18 -5.69 -11.73 -1.08
C VAL A 18 -5.04 -11.67 0.32
N ASN A 19 -5.08 -12.77 1.06
CA ASN A 19 -4.48 -12.85 2.40
C ASN A 19 -2.95 -12.74 2.35
N ARG A 20 -2.30 -13.40 1.38
CA ARG A 20 -0.86 -13.32 1.15
C ARG A 20 -0.43 -11.88 0.80
N GLN A 21 -1.16 -11.20 -0.09
CA GLN A 21 -0.91 -9.79 -0.41
C GLN A 21 -1.07 -8.88 0.81
N LEU A 22 -2.09 -9.10 1.64
CA LEU A 22 -2.30 -8.34 2.88
C LEU A 22 -1.15 -8.51 3.88
N LYS A 23 -0.56 -9.71 3.97
CA LYS A 23 0.58 -10.02 4.84
C LYS A 23 1.86 -9.35 4.33
N ILE A 24 2.15 -9.45 3.03
CA ILE A 24 3.31 -8.80 2.40
C ILE A 24 3.19 -7.28 2.51
N ASN A 25 2.04 -6.71 2.19
CA ASN A 25 1.82 -5.26 2.33
C ASN A 25 2.00 -4.78 3.77
N MET A 26 1.64 -5.59 4.77
CA MET A 26 1.89 -5.23 6.18
C MET A 26 3.39 -5.13 6.48
N LEU A 27 4.19 -6.06 5.97
CA LEU A 27 5.65 -6.03 6.10
C LEU A 27 6.26 -4.82 5.39
N VAL A 28 5.83 -4.55 4.15
CA VAL A 28 6.31 -3.40 3.37
C VAL A 28 5.97 -2.07 4.05
N ILE A 29 4.76 -1.93 4.59
CA ILE A 29 4.37 -0.74 5.37
C ILE A 29 5.27 -0.60 6.61
N GLY A 30 5.51 -1.68 7.35
CA GLY A 30 6.41 -1.65 8.51
C GLY A 30 7.81 -1.18 8.16
N MET A 31 8.39 -1.72 7.09
CA MET A 31 9.71 -1.30 6.60
C MET A 31 9.73 0.17 6.17
N LEU A 32 8.71 0.63 5.46
CA LEU A 32 8.60 2.03 5.03
C LEU A 32 8.46 2.99 6.20
N VAL A 33 7.76 2.61 7.27
CA VAL A 33 7.67 3.40 8.49
C VAL A 33 9.05 3.56 9.13
N VAL A 34 9.86 2.50 9.19
CA VAL A 34 11.24 2.58 9.73
C VAL A 34 12.09 3.54 8.91
N ILE A 35 12.05 3.42 7.57
CA ILE A 35 12.81 4.31 6.67
C ILE A 35 12.33 5.76 6.82
N LEU A 36 11.02 5.98 6.97
CA LEU A 36 10.46 7.31 7.18
C LEU A 36 10.98 7.96 8.47
N VAL A 37 11.07 7.20 9.57
CA VAL A 37 11.62 7.69 10.84
C VAL A 37 13.08 8.09 10.66
N LEU A 38 13.89 7.29 9.96
CA LEU A 38 15.30 7.60 9.69
C LEU A 38 15.44 8.86 8.81
N ASN A 39 14.65 8.97 7.75
CA ASN A 39 14.65 10.16 6.88
C ASN A 39 14.20 11.41 7.63
N THR A 40 13.23 11.29 8.53
CA THR A 40 12.77 12.39 9.37
C THR A 40 13.87 12.81 10.36
N ALA A 41 14.58 11.85 10.96
CA ALA A 41 15.72 12.15 11.85
C ALA A 41 16.84 12.88 11.10
N HIS A 42 17.17 12.46 9.87
CA HIS A 42 18.11 13.16 9.00
C HIS A 42 17.62 14.57 8.62
N PHE A 43 16.34 14.73 8.32
CA PHE A 43 15.75 16.04 8.06
C PHE A 43 15.89 16.99 9.25
N ILE A 44 15.58 16.52 10.47
CA ILE A 44 15.66 17.32 11.69
C ILE A 44 17.10 17.70 12.01
N LYS A 45 18.06 16.79 11.77
CA LYS A 45 19.47 17.03 12.06
C LYS A 45 20.09 18.04 11.10
N ASP A 46 19.86 17.87 9.79
CA ASP A 46 20.57 18.61 8.76
C ASP A 46 19.72 19.74 8.12
N TYR A 47 18.45 19.90 8.54
CA TYR A 47 17.46 20.84 7.97
C TYR A 47 17.40 20.81 6.43
N SER A 48 17.69 19.64 5.86
CA SER A 48 17.89 19.50 4.43
C SER A 48 16.55 19.42 3.69
N LEU A 49 16.30 20.38 2.81
CA LEU A 49 15.10 20.44 1.97
C LEU A 49 14.82 19.12 1.22
N PHE A 50 15.88 18.42 0.80
CA PHE A 50 15.76 17.12 0.13
C PHE A 50 15.08 16.08 1.02
N TYR A 51 15.54 15.92 2.27
CA TYR A 51 14.95 14.96 3.21
C TYR A 51 13.54 15.38 3.66
N GLY A 52 13.25 16.69 3.68
CA GLY A 52 11.90 17.21 3.93
C GLY A 52 10.91 16.82 2.84
N ILE A 53 11.26 17.06 1.56
CA ILE A 53 10.43 16.66 0.41
C ILE A 53 10.28 15.14 0.35
N LEU A 54 11.36 14.39 0.57
CA LEU A 54 11.33 12.92 0.57
C LEU A 54 10.39 12.37 1.65
N THR A 55 10.43 12.94 2.85
CA THR A 55 9.52 12.61 3.95
C THR A 55 8.06 12.85 3.56
N ALA A 56 7.75 14.01 2.97
CA ALA A 56 6.38 14.33 2.53
C ALA A 56 5.86 13.34 1.47
N ILE A 57 6.69 12.99 0.48
CA ILE A 57 6.34 11.98 -0.55
C ILE A 57 6.08 10.62 0.09
N MET A 58 6.96 10.18 1.00
CA MET A 58 6.81 8.89 1.67
C MET A 58 5.53 8.82 2.53
N VAL A 59 5.17 9.89 3.24
CA VAL A 59 3.90 10.00 3.98
C VAL A 59 2.71 9.86 3.04
N PHE A 60 2.73 10.55 1.90
CA PHE A 60 1.66 10.46 0.90
C PHE A 60 1.52 9.04 0.32
N LEU A 61 2.62 8.36 0.00
CA LEU A 61 2.61 6.98 -0.47
C LEU A 61 2.08 6.01 0.59
N LEU A 62 2.47 6.18 1.86
CA LEU A 62 1.94 5.42 2.99
C LEU A 62 0.42 5.58 3.11
N PHE A 63 -0.10 6.80 2.98
CA PHE A 63 -1.52 7.06 2.98
C PHE A 63 -2.27 6.26 1.89
N ILE A 64 -1.75 6.27 0.65
CA ILE A 64 -2.33 5.49 -0.46
C ILE A 64 -2.30 3.99 -0.17
N MET A 65 -1.18 3.46 0.34
CA MET A 65 -1.07 2.04 0.67
C MET A 65 -2.05 1.60 1.76
N ILE A 66 -2.24 2.41 2.80
CA ILE A 66 -3.21 2.13 3.87
C ILE A 66 -4.63 2.08 3.29
N LYS A 67 -4.99 3.06 2.45
CA LYS A 67 -6.28 3.11 1.73
C LYS A 67 -6.49 1.87 0.85
N SER A 68 -5.49 1.50 0.05
CA SER A 68 -5.51 0.31 -0.80
C SER A 68 -5.73 -0.96 0.00
N ARG A 69 -5.06 -1.09 1.15
CA ARG A 69 -5.22 -2.21 2.08
C ARG A 69 -6.63 -2.31 2.65
N LYS A 70 -7.26 -1.17 2.97
CA LYS A 70 -8.65 -1.13 3.43
C LYS A 70 -9.61 -1.68 2.36
N ILE A 71 -9.42 -1.29 1.10
CA ILE A 71 -10.21 -1.79 -0.03
C ILE A 71 -10.00 -3.30 -0.22
N LEU A 72 -8.75 -3.77 -0.11
CA LEU A 72 -8.42 -5.18 -0.23
C LEU A 72 -9.06 -6.04 0.88
N ASN A 73 -9.10 -5.53 2.12
CA ASN A 73 -9.82 -6.15 3.24
C ASN A 73 -11.34 -6.21 3.02
N MET A 74 -11.96 -5.15 2.47
CA MET A 74 -13.39 -5.19 2.12
C MET A 74 -13.67 -6.25 1.06
N ARG A 75 -12.79 -6.39 0.06
CA ARG A 75 -12.91 -7.46 -0.95
C ARG A 75 -12.75 -8.85 -0.33
N LYS A 76 -11.82 -9.02 0.62
CA LYS A 76 -11.68 -10.27 1.39
C LYS A 76 -12.98 -10.63 2.13
N GLN A 77 -13.62 -9.65 2.78
CA GLN A 77 -14.91 -9.86 3.47
C GLN A 77 -16.05 -10.21 2.51
N ALA A 78 -16.08 -9.59 1.32
CA ALA A 78 -17.09 -9.90 0.30
C ALA A 78 -16.90 -11.29 -0.35
N LEU A 79 -15.66 -11.80 -0.42
CA LEU A 79 -15.32 -13.13 -0.94
C LEU A 79 -15.49 -14.25 0.10
N ALA A 80 -15.54 -13.91 1.38
CA ALA A 80 -15.75 -14.85 2.49
C ALA A 80 -17.23 -15.02 2.88
N ARG A 81 -18.12 -14.20 2.32
CA ARG A 81 -19.58 -14.38 2.35
C ARG A 81 -20.03 -15.15 1.13
#